data_AF-A0A813FIZ5-F1
#
_entry.id   AF-A0A813FIZ5-F1
#
_cell.length_a   1.000
_cell.length_b   1.000
_cell.length_c   1.000
_cell.angle_alpha   90.00
_cell.angle_beta   90.00
_cell.angle_gamma   90.00
#
_symmetry.space_group_name_H-M   'P 1'
#
loop_
_entity.id
_entity.type
_entity.pdbx_description
1 polymer ?
#
loop_
_entity_poly.entity_id
_entity_poly.type
_entity_poly.pdbx_seq_one_letter_code
_entity_poly.pdbx_strand_id
1 'polypeptide(L)'
;MRRALELWMLDRRTQATRTDPEVSQKLCQRSGDSSEDTSDDSSCDSSESQEAEADCALALCDTTAACRDSCGDVTSMSDDSSDLSEQEREDTRLVLFSGAAVPDKTLSTMGQQQQSLEEEFPPEVAAEGSQRSGHGRTGVRGIMNKKDTCYGACQLIGIFGLEARVVPDLATALDHLAIITVLKQRTQHGVLDGDNFEDSLRRAWVETESEVGVEAMEDLGLRYFLSLRKSYWIGGNKLGTPRIACLETVLAYRRKFAKLQQALSNKAGVVSHNLLNRFSIADLEDNWHRFSALYIEACCGLEETANLDASSPKSREAVAKRLAALVEANSANRETQMRAWNCRYMLQEERLQRQVARTEQRHALLRDARTERLETNSVQREKQLRAWNCRHMLQEERLQRQVARMERRALLRDARMERHALLRDRRAMHREDKDEARRRKQPSELVKNLVRRWERLQSQRRRQEAAVLQQELAKQRAAAKVELAKQRAAAKVELRRCRMEREERWRWMHRRDLTMADMLGQRAV
;
A
#
# COMPACT_ATOMS: atom_id res chain seq x y z
N MET A 1 -20.67 34.40 -46.92
CA MET A 1 -19.81 33.50 -46.12
C MET A 1 -18.64 34.21 -45.41
N ARG A 2 -17.69 34.86 -46.10
CA ARG A 2 -16.53 35.53 -45.46
C ARG A 2 -16.90 36.46 -44.30
N ARG A 3 -17.93 37.29 -44.47
CA ARG A 3 -18.47 38.20 -43.44
C ARG A 3 -19.13 37.48 -42.24
N ALA A 4 -19.73 36.31 -42.48
CA ALA A 4 -20.31 35.48 -41.41
C ALA A 4 -19.22 34.77 -40.59
N LEU A 5 -18.14 34.34 -41.24
CA LEU A 5 -16.93 33.81 -40.60
C LEU A 5 -16.21 34.86 -39.75
N GLU A 6 -16.11 36.10 -40.24
CA GLU A 6 -15.55 37.22 -39.47
C GLU A 6 -16.38 37.55 -38.22
N LEU A 7 -17.72 37.59 -38.35
CA LEU A 7 -18.62 37.84 -37.22
C LEU A 7 -18.57 36.71 -36.18
N TRP A 8 -18.49 35.45 -36.62
CA TRP A 8 -18.37 34.29 -35.73
C TRP A 8 -17.03 34.26 -34.97
N MET A 9 -15.92 34.61 -35.63
CA MET A 9 -14.62 34.71 -34.96
C MET A 9 -14.55 35.86 -33.94
N LEU A 10 -15.27 36.96 -34.19
CA LEU A 10 -15.40 38.08 -33.25
C LEU A 10 -16.18 37.67 -31.99
N ASP A 11 -17.29 36.95 -32.14
CA ASP A 11 -18.10 36.47 -31.00
C ASP A 11 -17.32 35.50 -30.09
N ARG A 12 -16.52 34.61 -30.68
CA ARG A 12 -15.61 33.71 -29.93
C ARG A 12 -14.53 34.45 -29.14
N ARG A 13 -13.99 35.56 -29.67
CA ARG A 13 -13.01 36.39 -28.94
C ARG A 13 -13.66 37.11 -27.76
N THR A 14 -14.89 37.59 -27.91
CA THR A 14 -15.62 38.26 -26.82
C THR A 14 -16.08 37.31 -25.72
N GLN A 15 -16.35 36.04 -26.05
CA GLN A 15 -16.67 35.01 -25.05
C GLN A 15 -15.44 34.57 -24.25
N ALA A 16 -14.26 34.51 -24.88
CA ALA A 16 -13.01 34.17 -24.19
C ALA A 16 -12.57 35.24 -23.16
N THR A 17 -12.98 36.50 -23.34
CA THR A 17 -12.69 37.58 -22.38
C THR A 17 -13.74 37.72 -21.26
N ARG A 18 -14.82 36.94 -21.31
CA ARG A 18 -15.95 37.04 -20.37
C ARG A 18 -15.92 36.01 -19.24
N THR A 19 -14.85 35.22 -19.11
CA THR A 19 -14.65 34.36 -17.94
C THR A 19 -14.32 35.21 -16.71
N ASP A 20 -15.17 35.09 -15.70
CA ASP A 20 -15.27 35.94 -14.50
C ASP A 20 -13.94 36.24 -13.76
N PRO A 21 -13.65 37.52 -13.45
CA PRO A 21 -12.55 37.89 -12.56
C PRO A 21 -12.79 37.52 -11.08
N GLU A 22 -14.00 37.10 -10.69
CA GLU A 22 -14.33 36.78 -9.29
C GLU A 22 -13.66 35.51 -8.74
N VAL A 23 -13.12 34.63 -9.60
CA VAL A 23 -12.42 33.41 -9.14
C VAL A 23 -10.97 33.69 -8.75
N SER A 24 -10.34 34.75 -9.29
CA SER A 24 -8.93 35.06 -9.00
C SER A 24 -8.70 35.78 -7.67
N GLN A 25 -9.73 36.35 -7.04
CA GLN A 25 -9.59 37.08 -5.78
C GLN A 25 -9.63 36.20 -4.52
N LYS A 26 -10.09 34.94 -4.63
CA LYS A 26 -10.16 34.01 -3.48
C LYS A 26 -8.88 33.22 -3.20
N LEU A 27 -7.84 33.35 -4.02
CA LEU A 27 -6.57 32.61 -3.84
C LEU A 27 -5.41 33.43 -3.25
N CYS A 28 -5.58 34.74 -2.98
CA CYS A 28 -4.51 35.61 -2.47
C CYS A 28 -4.64 36.02 -0.99
N GLN A 29 -5.55 35.43 -0.20
CA GLN A 29 -5.75 35.81 1.22
C GLN A 29 -5.34 34.75 2.25
N ARG A 30 -4.39 33.87 1.95
CA ARG A 30 -3.98 32.84 2.92
C ARG A 30 -2.47 32.63 2.99
N SER A 31 -1.74 33.70 3.33
CA SER A 31 -0.38 33.59 3.86
C SER A 31 0.02 34.91 4.53
N GLY A 32 -0.11 34.98 5.85
CA GLY A 32 0.38 36.06 6.69
C GLY A 32 0.41 35.63 8.16
N ASP A 33 1.56 35.86 8.80
CA ASP A 33 1.95 35.67 10.22
C ASP A 33 2.17 34.21 10.68
N SER A 34 3.30 33.81 11.29
CA SER A 34 4.34 34.45 12.12
C SER A 34 5.55 33.48 12.19
N SER A 35 6.83 33.87 11.99
CA SER A 35 7.82 34.43 12.94
C SER A 35 7.81 33.67 14.30
N GLU A 36 8.88 33.06 14.82
CA GLU A 36 10.21 33.58 15.16
C GLU A 36 11.18 32.43 15.52
N ASP A 37 12.48 32.75 15.46
CA ASP A 37 13.61 32.27 16.27
C ASP A 37 14.11 30.81 16.18
N THR A 38 15.30 30.65 15.61
CA THR A 38 16.48 30.20 16.38
C THR A 38 17.77 30.43 15.59
N SER A 39 18.72 31.05 16.28
CA SER A 39 20.08 31.34 15.90
C SER A 39 21.03 30.15 16.12
N ASP A 40 22.24 30.31 15.58
CA ASP A 40 23.54 29.79 16.04
C ASP A 40 24.20 28.59 15.31
N ASP A 41 25.25 28.98 14.56
CA ASP A 41 26.65 28.50 14.59
C ASP A 41 27.02 27.03 14.31
N SER A 42 27.72 26.83 13.18
CA SER A 42 29.10 26.28 13.05
C SER A 42 29.32 25.89 11.58
N SER A 43 30.21 26.52 10.80
CA SER A 43 31.69 26.61 10.86
C SER A 43 32.42 25.28 10.61
N CYS A 44 33.27 25.30 9.57
CA CYS A 44 34.33 24.36 9.18
C CYS A 44 33.84 23.04 8.50
N ASP A 45 34.44 22.51 7.45
CA ASP A 45 35.76 22.76 6.85
C ASP A 45 35.79 22.23 5.40
N SER A 46 36.64 22.83 4.57
CA SER A 46 36.91 22.44 3.19
C SER A 46 38.09 21.47 3.14
N SER A 47 37.98 20.38 2.37
CA SER A 47 39.07 19.54 1.82
C SER A 47 38.37 18.61 0.82
N GLU A 48 38.48 18.71 -0.50
CA GLU A 48 39.65 18.73 -1.39
C GLU A 48 40.61 17.55 -1.12
N SER A 49 40.38 16.45 -1.84
CA SER A 49 41.37 15.39 -2.04
C SER A 49 41.15 14.74 -3.40
N GLN A 50 42.12 15.01 -4.27
CA GLN A 50 42.41 14.33 -5.54
C GLN A 50 43.02 12.93 -5.29
N GLU A 51 43.12 12.17 -6.39
CA GLU A 51 43.87 10.91 -6.56
C GLU A 51 43.16 9.65 -6.00
N ALA A 52 43.10 8.50 -6.67
CA ALA A 52 44.03 7.93 -7.64
C ALA A 52 43.33 6.96 -8.62
N GLU A 53 43.89 6.91 -9.82
CA GLU A 53 43.77 5.84 -10.79
C GLU A 53 44.36 4.53 -10.22
N ALA A 54 43.72 3.39 -10.50
CA ALA A 54 44.36 2.09 -10.42
C ALA A 54 43.76 1.16 -11.48
N ASP A 55 44.53 1.00 -12.54
CA ASP A 55 44.48 -0.13 -13.48
C ASP A 55 44.55 -1.46 -12.74
N CYS A 56 43.70 -2.42 -13.15
CA CYS A 56 44.07 -3.83 -13.07
C CYS A 56 43.34 -4.61 -14.17
N ALA A 57 44.07 -4.80 -15.27
CA ALA A 57 43.83 -5.82 -16.26
C ALA A 57 44.25 -7.22 -15.72
N LEU A 58 43.86 -8.26 -16.48
CA LEU A 58 44.21 -9.69 -16.38
C LEU A 58 43.31 -10.52 -15.43
N ALA A 59 42.83 -11.71 -15.77
CA ALA A 59 42.96 -12.51 -16.99
C ALA A 59 41.85 -13.56 -17.07
N LEU A 60 41.50 -13.87 -18.32
CA LEU A 60 40.99 -15.14 -18.81
C LEU A 60 41.72 -16.35 -18.18
N CYS A 61 40.96 -17.38 -17.79
CA CYS A 61 41.32 -18.79 -18.03
C CYS A 61 40.07 -19.67 -17.88
N ASP A 62 39.67 -20.24 -19.02
CA ASP A 62 38.91 -21.48 -19.13
C ASP A 62 39.65 -22.65 -18.47
N THR A 63 38.93 -23.59 -17.83
CA THR A 63 39.09 -25.04 -18.05
C THR A 63 38.05 -25.89 -17.28
N THR A 64 37.16 -26.49 -18.06
CA THR A 64 36.65 -27.88 -18.04
C THR A 64 36.89 -28.82 -16.84
N ALA A 65 35.76 -29.43 -16.42
CA ALA A 65 35.52 -30.87 -16.22
C ALA A 65 36.34 -31.68 -15.19
N ALA A 66 35.64 -32.30 -14.22
CA ALA A 66 35.37 -33.75 -14.21
C ALA A 66 34.86 -34.24 -12.85
N CYS A 67 33.95 -35.21 -12.91
CA CYS A 67 33.38 -35.99 -11.81
C CYS A 67 34.43 -36.70 -10.95
N ARG A 68 34.16 -36.85 -9.64
CA ARG A 68 34.25 -38.17 -8.98
C ARG A 68 33.61 -38.20 -7.59
N ASP A 69 32.78 -39.22 -7.41
CA ASP A 69 32.34 -39.78 -6.14
C ASP A 69 33.51 -40.11 -5.19
N SER A 70 33.29 -39.95 -3.88
CA SER A 70 33.64 -40.99 -2.90
C SER A 70 33.01 -40.71 -1.54
N CYS A 71 32.27 -41.70 -1.04
CA CYS A 71 31.88 -41.86 0.35
C CYS A 71 33.11 -42.06 1.27
N GLY A 72 32.91 -41.87 2.58
CA GLY A 72 33.86 -42.22 3.65
C GLY A 72 33.83 -41.17 4.77
N ASP A 73 32.91 -41.22 5.73
CA ASP A 73 32.89 -42.07 6.93
C ASP A 73 33.66 -41.47 8.13
N VAL A 74 33.16 -41.83 9.30
CA VAL A 74 33.20 -41.24 10.63
C VAL A 74 34.57 -41.31 11.34
N THR A 75 34.92 -40.28 12.11
CA THR A 75 35.66 -40.30 13.41
C THR A 75 35.83 -38.84 13.89
N SER A 76 35.31 -38.39 15.04
CA SER A 76 35.59 -38.73 16.45
C SER A 76 36.79 -37.97 17.05
N MET A 77 36.49 -37.17 18.08
CA MET A 77 37.37 -36.52 19.09
C MET A 77 38.34 -35.44 18.53
N SER A 78 38.61 -34.32 19.20
CA SER A 78 38.65 -34.00 20.63
C SER A 78 38.66 -32.49 20.88
N ASP A 79 38.34 -32.14 22.11
CA ASP A 79 38.58 -30.90 22.88
C ASP A 79 39.77 -30.04 22.42
N ASP A 80 39.62 -28.70 22.43
CA ASP A 80 40.23 -27.87 23.49
C ASP A 80 39.86 -26.37 23.39
N SER A 81 39.57 -25.80 24.57
CA SER A 81 39.97 -24.49 25.11
C SER A 81 40.06 -23.23 24.23
N SER A 82 39.32 -22.17 24.63
CA SER A 82 39.79 -20.80 24.94
C SER A 82 38.57 -19.85 24.95
N ASP A 83 37.98 -19.49 26.08
CA ASP A 83 38.38 -18.39 26.98
C ASP A 83 38.61 -17.05 26.26
N LEU A 84 37.55 -16.25 26.08
CA LEU A 84 37.65 -14.79 25.90
C LEU A 84 36.41 -14.05 26.45
N SER A 85 36.68 -13.32 27.53
CA SER A 85 36.21 -11.97 27.90
C SER A 85 34.71 -11.68 27.99
N GLU A 86 34.28 -11.52 29.25
CA GLU A 86 33.21 -10.64 29.69
C GLU A 86 33.38 -9.21 29.14
N GLN A 87 32.40 -8.71 28.37
CA GLN A 87 32.20 -7.27 28.26
C GLN A 87 30.73 -6.95 27.90
N GLU A 88 30.12 -6.12 28.76
CA GLU A 88 28.95 -5.26 28.52
C GLU A 88 27.57 -5.93 28.25
N ARG A 89 26.77 -6.02 29.31
CA ARG A 89 25.30 -6.05 29.24
C ARG A 89 24.72 -5.07 30.24
N GLU A 90 24.32 -3.89 29.75
CA GLU A 90 23.36 -3.03 30.44
C GLU A 90 22.20 -2.65 29.51
N ASP A 91 20.99 -2.89 30.05
CA ASP A 91 19.73 -2.18 29.85
C ASP A 91 18.98 -2.19 28.51
N THR A 92 18.28 -3.30 28.25
CA THR A 92 17.02 -3.28 27.48
C THR A 92 15.84 -3.68 28.38
N ARG A 93 15.20 -2.67 28.96
CA ARG A 93 14.00 -2.79 29.79
C ARG A 93 12.76 -2.96 28.90
N LEU A 94 12.46 -4.19 28.49
CA LEU A 94 11.22 -4.52 27.78
C LEU A 94 10.07 -4.78 28.76
N VAL A 95 9.04 -3.94 28.66
CA VAL A 95 7.78 -4.05 29.39
C VAL A 95 6.98 -5.24 28.85
N LEU A 96 6.74 -6.21 29.71
CA LEU A 96 5.81 -7.32 29.52
C LEU A 96 4.37 -6.79 29.50
N PHE A 97 3.61 -7.13 28.44
CA PHE A 97 2.15 -7.20 28.53
C PHE A 97 1.69 -8.63 28.23
N SER A 98 0.98 -9.19 29.21
CA SER A 98 0.35 -10.50 29.18
C SER A 98 -0.90 -10.47 28.32
N GLY A 99 -1.19 -11.61 27.70
CA GLY A 99 -2.25 -11.80 26.72
C GLY A 99 -3.66 -11.69 27.27
N ALA A 100 -4.55 -11.24 26.40
CA ALA A 100 -5.98 -11.49 26.49
C ALA A 100 -6.44 -12.05 25.13
N ALA A 101 -7.32 -13.04 25.21
CA ALA A 101 -7.81 -13.90 24.16
C ALA A 101 -8.28 -13.15 22.89
N VAL A 102 -7.92 -13.70 21.73
CA VAL A 102 -8.53 -13.38 20.45
C VAL A 102 -9.58 -14.46 20.15
N PRO A 103 -10.86 -14.10 19.90
CA PRO A 103 -11.79 -15.00 19.25
C PRO A 103 -11.53 -15.00 17.74
N ASP A 104 -11.54 -16.21 17.18
CA ASP A 104 -11.69 -16.50 15.76
C ASP A 104 -12.81 -15.66 15.16
N LYS A 105 -12.49 -14.87 14.13
CA LYS A 105 -13.27 -14.73 12.89
C LYS A 105 -12.67 -13.67 11.97
N THR A 106 -12.67 -14.05 10.68
CA THR A 106 -12.67 -13.20 9.49
C THR A 106 -11.41 -12.38 9.22
N LEU A 107 -10.66 -12.79 8.19
CA LEU A 107 -10.53 -12.05 6.92
C LEU A 107 -9.58 -12.77 5.98
N SER A 108 -9.99 -12.95 4.72
CA SER A 108 -9.05 -12.86 3.61
C SER A 108 -9.72 -12.07 2.48
N THR A 109 -9.59 -10.75 2.58
CA THR A 109 -9.80 -9.82 1.48
C THR A 109 -8.53 -8.99 1.40
N MET A 110 -7.52 -9.51 0.70
CA MET A 110 -6.32 -8.74 0.35
C MET A 110 -6.65 -7.82 -0.81
N GLY A 111 -6.93 -6.55 -0.49
CA GLY A 111 -6.91 -5.46 -1.47
C GLY A 111 -5.47 -5.07 -1.77
N GLN A 112 -5.03 -5.30 -3.00
CA GLN A 112 -3.77 -4.82 -3.55
C GLN A 112 -3.76 -3.28 -3.60
N GLN A 113 -2.83 -2.66 -2.87
CA GLN A 113 -2.38 -1.28 -3.11
C GLN A 113 -1.08 -1.36 -3.93
N GLN A 114 -1.19 -1.20 -5.24
CA GLN A 114 -0.05 -0.88 -6.09
C GLN A 114 0.26 0.61 -5.96
N GLN A 115 1.37 0.93 -5.29
CA GLN A 115 2.05 2.21 -5.47
C GLN A 115 2.97 2.07 -6.69
N SER A 116 2.62 2.79 -7.76
CA SER A 116 3.46 2.97 -8.94
C SER A 116 4.56 3.98 -8.63
N LEU A 117 5.78 3.48 -8.39
CA LEU A 117 7.00 4.26 -8.59
C LEU A 117 7.25 4.32 -10.10
N GLU A 118 7.01 5.49 -10.67
CA GLU A 118 7.46 5.85 -12.01
C GLU A 118 8.97 6.09 -11.95
N GLU A 119 9.74 5.04 -12.27
CA GLU A 119 11.17 5.15 -12.50
C GLU A 119 11.35 5.36 -14.01
N GLU A 120 11.64 6.62 -14.38
CA GLU A 120 11.97 7.02 -15.74
C GLU A 120 13.27 6.35 -16.18
N PHE A 121 13.17 5.32 -17.00
CA PHE A 121 14.32 4.79 -17.73
C PHE A 121 14.63 5.66 -18.95
N PRO A 122 15.86 6.16 -19.12
CA PRO A 122 16.25 6.87 -20.33
C PRO A 122 16.38 5.89 -21.51
N PRO A 123 15.95 6.26 -22.73
CA PRO A 123 16.13 5.41 -23.90
C PRO A 123 17.56 5.55 -24.44
N GLU A 124 18.38 4.55 -24.20
CA GLU A 124 19.73 4.45 -24.76
C GLU A 124 19.70 3.88 -26.19
N VAL A 125 19.87 4.80 -27.14
CA VAL A 125 20.59 4.74 -28.42
C VAL A 125 20.81 3.36 -29.08
N ALA A 126 20.03 3.11 -30.14
CA ALA A 126 20.53 2.46 -31.36
C ALA A 126 19.69 2.97 -32.55
N ALA A 127 20.10 4.11 -33.10
CA ALA A 127 19.50 4.70 -34.30
C ALA A 127 20.59 5.02 -35.32
N GLU A 128 20.96 4.01 -36.11
CA GLU A 128 21.68 4.24 -37.36
C GLU A 128 20.69 4.60 -38.47
N GLY A 129 20.81 5.84 -38.96
CA GLY A 129 20.83 6.06 -40.41
C GLY A 129 19.53 6.34 -41.17
N SER A 130 18.37 6.58 -40.55
CA SER A 130 17.21 7.08 -41.33
C SER A 130 17.25 8.61 -41.43
N GLN A 131 17.87 9.11 -42.50
CA GLN A 131 17.76 10.50 -42.94
C GLN A 131 16.28 10.88 -43.07
N ARG A 132 15.72 11.46 -42.00
CA ARG A 132 14.41 12.09 -42.01
C ARG A 132 14.49 13.29 -42.92
N SER A 133 14.09 13.12 -44.17
CA SER A 133 13.92 14.21 -45.11
C SER A 133 12.95 15.23 -44.50
N GLY A 134 13.50 16.37 -44.09
CA GLY A 134 12.78 17.51 -43.54
C GLY A 134 11.95 18.23 -44.60
N HIS A 135 11.04 17.51 -45.27
CA HIS A 135 10.01 18.14 -46.08
C HIS A 135 9.05 18.84 -45.11
N GLY A 136 9.29 20.13 -44.91
CA GLY A 136 8.42 21.02 -44.15
C GLY A 136 6.98 20.81 -44.62
N ARG A 137 6.11 20.41 -43.69
CA ARG A 137 4.67 20.28 -43.92
C ARG A 137 4.09 21.69 -44.11
N THR A 138 4.23 22.27 -45.29
CA THR A 138 3.58 23.52 -45.69
C THR A 138 2.13 23.29 -46.15
N GLY A 139 1.58 22.08 -45.98
CA GLY A 139 0.20 21.76 -46.33
C GLY A 139 -0.82 22.25 -45.29
N VAL A 140 -1.91 22.85 -45.76
CA VAL A 140 -3.10 23.14 -44.94
C VAL A 140 -3.64 21.83 -44.39
N ARG A 141 -3.76 21.72 -43.06
CA ARG A 141 -4.27 20.51 -42.41
C ARG A 141 -5.70 20.23 -42.88
N GLY A 142 -5.91 19.02 -43.42
CA GLY A 142 -7.21 18.60 -43.95
C GLY A 142 -7.35 18.75 -45.46
N ILE A 143 -6.39 19.41 -46.13
CA ILE A 143 -6.29 19.37 -47.59
C ILE A 143 -5.31 18.26 -47.98
N MET A 144 -5.77 17.38 -48.86
CA MET A 144 -4.97 16.32 -49.47
C MET A 144 -4.69 16.71 -50.92
N ASN A 145 -3.41 16.77 -51.29
CA ASN A 145 -3.00 16.87 -52.68
C ASN A 145 -2.97 15.45 -53.28
N LYS A 146 -3.86 15.16 -54.22
CA LYS A 146 -3.80 13.94 -55.04
C LYS A 146 -3.02 14.25 -56.31
N LYS A 147 -2.37 13.22 -56.86
CA LYS A 147 -1.58 13.32 -58.10
C LYS A 147 -2.33 14.19 -59.14
N ASP A 148 -1.61 15.09 -59.79
CA ASP A 148 -2.10 15.96 -60.87
C ASP A 148 -2.99 17.14 -60.43
N THR A 149 -2.45 18.04 -59.60
CA THR A 149 -3.05 19.36 -59.27
C THR A 149 -4.45 19.32 -58.68
N CYS A 150 -4.83 18.19 -58.10
CA CYS A 150 -6.16 17.95 -57.58
C CYS A 150 -6.16 17.98 -56.04
N TYR A 151 -7.09 18.72 -55.47
CA TYR A 151 -7.24 18.92 -54.03
C TYR A 151 -8.49 18.20 -53.51
N GLY A 152 -8.38 17.57 -52.35
CA GLY A 152 -9.51 17.01 -51.63
C GLY A 152 -9.52 17.46 -50.19
N ALA A 153 -10.70 17.81 -49.67
CA ALA A 153 -10.88 18.08 -48.25
C ALA A 153 -11.17 16.79 -47.49
N CYS A 154 -10.52 16.57 -46.36
CA CYS A 154 -10.74 15.42 -45.50
C CYS A 154 -10.60 15.78 -44.02
N GLN A 155 -11.52 15.27 -43.21
CA GLN A 155 -11.53 15.49 -41.77
C GLN A 155 -11.89 14.22 -41.01
N LEU A 156 -11.22 14.03 -39.86
CA LEU A 156 -11.53 12.95 -38.93
C LEU A 156 -12.27 13.48 -37.68
N ILE A 157 -13.27 12.72 -37.24
CA ILE A 157 -13.99 12.81 -35.97
C ILE A 157 -13.83 11.47 -35.24
N GLY A 158 -12.80 11.36 -34.41
CA GLY A 158 -12.41 10.08 -33.80
C GLY A 158 -11.97 9.07 -34.86
N ILE A 159 -12.68 7.93 -34.95
CA ILE A 159 -12.45 6.91 -35.99
C ILE A 159 -13.24 7.19 -37.28
N PHE A 160 -14.19 8.13 -37.28
CA PHE A 160 -15.03 8.43 -38.44
C PHE A 160 -14.38 9.50 -39.31
N GLY A 161 -14.33 9.28 -40.62
CA GLY A 161 -13.73 10.17 -41.60
C GLY A 161 -14.73 10.67 -42.64
N LEU A 162 -14.62 11.95 -42.96
CA LEU A 162 -15.36 12.68 -43.98
C LEU A 162 -14.36 13.09 -45.07
N GLU A 163 -14.64 12.78 -46.33
CA GLU A 163 -13.83 13.19 -47.48
C GLU A 163 -14.76 13.79 -48.55
N ALA A 164 -14.47 15.02 -48.99
CA ALA A 164 -15.17 15.64 -50.12
C ALA A 164 -14.67 15.07 -51.45
N ARG A 165 -15.43 15.32 -52.52
CA ARG A 165 -14.97 15.09 -53.89
C ARG A 165 -13.66 15.85 -54.14
N VAL A 166 -12.85 15.26 -55.00
CA VAL A 166 -11.59 15.84 -55.43
C VAL A 166 -11.88 16.90 -56.49
N VAL A 167 -11.29 18.09 -56.35
CA VAL A 167 -11.48 19.23 -57.24
C VAL A 167 -10.13 19.79 -57.71
N PRO A 168 -10.00 20.29 -58.95
CA PRO A 168 -8.75 20.88 -59.43
C PRO A 168 -8.45 22.23 -58.79
N ASP A 169 -9.48 22.94 -58.31
CA ASP A 169 -9.32 24.26 -57.71
C ASP A 169 -9.14 24.18 -56.19
N LEU A 170 -8.09 24.83 -55.69
CA LEU A 170 -7.78 24.90 -54.26
C LEU A 170 -8.82 25.74 -53.50
N ALA A 171 -9.36 26.80 -54.08
CA ALA A 171 -10.33 27.65 -53.40
C ALA A 171 -11.61 26.84 -53.09
N THR A 172 -12.10 26.10 -54.08
CA THR A 172 -13.22 25.17 -53.93
C THR A 172 -12.93 24.08 -52.88
N ALA A 173 -11.72 23.51 -52.85
CA ALA A 173 -11.35 22.53 -51.82
C ALA A 173 -11.31 23.13 -50.40
N LEU A 174 -10.95 24.40 -50.27
CA LEU A 174 -10.99 25.11 -48.99
C LEU A 174 -12.43 25.36 -48.53
N ASP A 175 -13.34 25.69 -49.44
CA ASP A 175 -14.77 25.81 -49.14
C ASP A 175 -15.36 24.47 -48.69
N HIS A 176 -15.02 23.38 -49.39
CA HIS A 176 -15.37 22.02 -48.98
C HIS A 176 -14.85 21.70 -47.56
N LEU A 177 -13.60 22.09 -47.26
CA LEU A 177 -13.02 21.88 -45.92
C LEU A 177 -13.75 22.70 -44.85
N ALA A 178 -14.17 23.92 -45.16
CA ALA A 178 -14.93 24.76 -44.24
C ALA A 178 -16.25 24.08 -43.86
N ILE A 179 -17.01 23.58 -44.85
CA ILE A 179 -18.28 22.87 -44.62
C ILE A 179 -18.06 21.61 -43.78
N ILE A 180 -17.08 20.77 -44.14
CA ILE A 180 -16.75 19.55 -43.36
C ILE A 180 -16.32 19.91 -41.92
N THR A 181 -15.63 21.02 -41.73
CA THR A 181 -15.19 21.48 -40.40
C THR A 181 -16.39 21.91 -39.56
N VAL A 182 -17.39 22.59 -40.15
CA VAL A 182 -18.65 22.93 -39.47
C VAL A 182 -19.38 21.67 -39.03
N LEU A 183 -19.53 20.68 -39.93
CA LEU A 183 -20.13 19.38 -39.59
C LEU A 183 -19.43 18.72 -38.40
N LYS A 184 -18.09 18.69 -38.42
CA LYS A 184 -17.31 18.16 -37.31
C LYS A 184 -17.57 18.91 -36.02
N GLN A 185 -17.54 20.24 -36.05
CA GLN A 185 -17.72 21.05 -34.85
C GLN A 185 -19.10 20.82 -34.25
N ARG A 186 -20.18 20.87 -35.04
CA ARG A 186 -21.54 20.59 -34.57
C ARG A 186 -21.68 19.20 -33.97
N THR A 187 -21.15 18.19 -34.65
CA THR A 187 -21.15 16.81 -34.14
C THR A 187 -20.44 16.72 -32.79
N GLN A 188 -19.30 17.40 -32.62
CA GLN A 188 -18.56 17.41 -31.36
C GLN A 188 -19.31 18.14 -30.24
N HIS A 189 -20.00 19.25 -30.54
CA HIS A 189 -20.80 19.97 -29.55
C HIS A 189 -21.98 19.10 -29.08
N GLY A 190 -22.73 18.47 -30.00
CA GLY A 190 -23.82 17.57 -29.62
C GLY A 190 -23.35 16.41 -28.72
N VAL A 191 -22.18 15.81 -29.01
CA VAL A 191 -21.61 14.76 -28.15
C VAL A 191 -21.21 15.29 -26.77
N LEU A 192 -20.73 16.54 -26.66
CA LEU A 192 -20.44 17.17 -25.37
C LEU A 192 -21.71 17.45 -24.56
N ASP A 193 -22.83 17.70 -25.25
CA ASP A 193 -24.15 17.88 -24.65
C ASP A 193 -24.81 16.56 -24.22
N GLY A 194 -24.12 15.43 -24.44
CA GLY A 194 -24.56 14.10 -24.01
C GLY A 194 -25.32 13.30 -25.07
N ASP A 195 -25.46 13.82 -26.28
CA ASP A 195 -26.09 13.09 -27.37
C ASP A 195 -25.22 11.94 -27.88
N ASN A 196 -25.88 10.91 -28.41
CA ASN A 196 -25.18 9.89 -29.16
C ASN A 196 -24.51 10.49 -30.41
N PHE A 197 -23.31 10.01 -30.73
CA PHE A 197 -22.52 10.47 -31.87
C PHE A 197 -23.29 10.39 -33.19
N GLU A 198 -24.01 9.30 -33.43
CA GLU A 198 -24.73 9.13 -34.70
C GLU A 198 -25.87 10.13 -34.85
N ASP A 199 -26.59 10.39 -33.77
CA ASP A 199 -27.73 11.31 -33.77
C ASP A 199 -27.24 12.76 -33.85
N SER A 200 -26.13 13.08 -33.17
CA SER A 200 -25.42 14.36 -33.31
C SER A 200 -24.96 14.61 -34.74
N LEU A 201 -24.40 13.59 -35.41
CA LEU A 201 -23.92 13.72 -36.79
C LEU A 201 -25.07 13.90 -37.78
N ARG A 202 -26.18 13.16 -37.61
CA ARG A 202 -27.38 13.33 -38.46
C ARG A 202 -27.99 14.71 -38.28
N ARG A 203 -28.08 15.20 -37.05
CA ARG A 203 -28.59 16.55 -36.79
C ARG A 203 -27.68 17.61 -37.42
N ALA A 204 -26.37 17.48 -37.18
CA ALA A 204 -25.37 18.36 -37.78
C ALA A 204 -25.45 18.37 -39.32
N TRP A 205 -25.72 17.22 -39.93
CA TRP A 205 -25.94 17.09 -41.37
C TRP A 205 -27.12 17.95 -41.83
N VAL A 206 -28.32 17.70 -41.28
CA VAL A 206 -29.56 18.41 -41.66
C VAL A 206 -29.43 19.92 -41.45
N GLU A 207 -28.82 20.34 -40.35
CA GLU A 207 -28.58 21.76 -40.06
C GLU A 207 -27.58 22.41 -41.01
N THR A 208 -26.57 21.66 -41.48
CA THR A 208 -25.59 22.20 -42.43
C THR A 208 -26.17 22.26 -43.83
N GLU A 209 -26.98 21.25 -44.20
CA GLU A 209 -27.70 21.21 -45.48
C GLU A 209 -28.70 22.36 -45.60
N SER A 210 -29.43 22.68 -44.53
CA SER A 210 -30.37 23.82 -44.54
C SER A 210 -29.69 25.18 -44.64
N GLU A 211 -28.46 25.33 -44.13
CA GLU A 211 -27.70 26.59 -44.16
C GLU A 211 -26.94 26.81 -45.46
N VAL A 212 -26.34 25.76 -46.01
CA VAL A 212 -25.49 25.85 -47.20
C VAL A 212 -26.31 25.64 -48.48
N GLY A 213 -27.42 24.91 -48.39
CA GLY A 213 -28.28 24.54 -49.51
C GLY A 213 -28.01 23.10 -50.00
N VAL A 214 -29.07 22.44 -50.49
CA VAL A 214 -29.03 21.04 -50.96
C VAL A 214 -28.04 20.87 -52.11
N GLU A 215 -28.08 21.77 -53.11
CA GLU A 215 -27.20 21.72 -54.28
C GLU A 215 -25.71 21.74 -53.90
N ALA A 216 -25.34 22.61 -52.95
CA ALA A 216 -23.96 22.72 -52.48
C ALA A 216 -23.51 21.48 -51.66
N MET A 217 -24.42 20.82 -50.95
CA MET A 217 -24.15 19.56 -50.25
C MET A 217 -24.02 18.37 -51.21
N GLU A 218 -24.84 18.31 -52.26
CA GLU A 218 -24.69 17.32 -53.34
C GLU A 218 -23.38 17.53 -54.09
N ASP A 219 -23.03 18.78 -54.38
CA ASP A 219 -21.76 19.16 -54.99
C ASP A 219 -20.55 18.79 -54.13
N LEU A 220 -20.68 18.79 -52.80
CA LEU A 220 -19.58 18.40 -51.93
C LEU A 220 -19.13 16.95 -52.19
N GLY A 221 -20.04 16.09 -52.71
CA GLY A 221 -19.76 14.71 -53.08
C GLY A 221 -19.15 13.91 -51.92
N LEU A 222 -19.74 14.05 -50.72
CA LEU A 222 -19.18 13.49 -49.50
C LEU A 222 -19.10 11.98 -49.54
N ARG A 223 -17.92 11.48 -49.14
CA ARG A 223 -17.63 10.07 -48.93
C ARG A 223 -17.16 9.87 -47.51
N TYR A 224 -17.58 8.76 -46.92
CA TYR A 224 -17.32 8.42 -45.53
C TYR A 224 -16.40 7.20 -45.45
N PHE A 225 -15.54 7.17 -44.43
CA PHE A 225 -14.71 6.00 -44.14
C PHE A 225 -14.43 5.89 -42.65
N LEU A 226 -13.96 4.74 -42.21
CA LEU A 226 -13.50 4.52 -40.83
C LEU A 226 -11.99 4.35 -40.81
N SER A 227 -11.31 5.12 -39.96
CA SER A 227 -9.89 5.00 -39.66
C SER A 227 -9.70 4.22 -38.36
N LEU A 228 -9.33 2.95 -38.51
CA LEU A 228 -9.24 1.98 -37.43
C LEU A 228 -7.78 1.73 -37.06
N ARG A 229 -7.52 1.51 -35.77
CA ARG A 229 -6.18 1.17 -35.25
C ARG A 229 -6.26 -0.08 -34.38
N LYS A 230 -5.32 -1.00 -34.57
CA LYS A 230 -5.13 -2.20 -33.76
C LYS A 230 -3.64 -2.39 -33.50
N SER A 231 -3.06 -1.51 -32.69
CA SER A 231 -1.61 -1.35 -32.59
C SER A 231 -0.86 -2.60 -32.15
N TYR A 232 -1.47 -3.42 -31.31
CA TYR A 232 -0.90 -4.72 -30.93
C TYR A 232 -0.72 -5.64 -32.15
N TRP A 233 -1.69 -5.68 -33.06
CA TRP A 233 -1.68 -6.61 -34.20
C TRP A 233 -0.92 -6.07 -35.41
N ILE A 234 -1.15 -4.81 -35.78
CA ILE A 234 -0.65 -4.21 -37.03
C ILE A 234 0.36 -3.07 -36.79
N GLY A 235 0.80 -2.87 -35.55
CA GLY A 235 1.77 -1.84 -35.19
C GLY A 235 1.21 -0.42 -35.34
N GLY A 236 2.06 0.53 -35.77
CA GLY A 236 1.66 1.92 -35.99
C GLY A 236 0.70 2.13 -37.18
N ASN A 237 0.39 1.07 -37.94
CA ASN A 237 -0.41 1.18 -39.15
C ASN A 237 -1.89 1.50 -38.84
N LYS A 238 -2.51 2.26 -39.73
CA LYS A 238 -3.95 2.55 -39.70
C LYS A 238 -4.63 1.78 -40.82
N LEU A 239 -5.77 1.18 -40.51
CA LEU A 239 -6.65 0.58 -41.50
C LEU A 239 -7.75 1.55 -41.86
N GLY A 240 -7.97 1.76 -43.15
CA GLY A 240 -9.07 2.55 -43.68
C GLY A 240 -10.07 1.63 -44.35
N THR A 241 -11.34 1.70 -43.96
CA THR A 241 -12.41 1.05 -44.75
C THR A 241 -12.51 1.72 -46.13
N PRO A 242 -13.18 1.09 -47.11
CA PRO A 242 -13.54 1.77 -48.34
C PRO A 242 -14.31 3.05 -48.07
N ARG A 243 -14.23 3.96 -49.04
CA ARG A 243 -14.99 5.20 -49.05
C ARG A 243 -16.40 4.88 -49.53
N ILE A 244 -17.39 5.20 -48.72
CA ILE A 244 -18.79 4.86 -48.94
C ILE A 244 -19.58 6.17 -49.06
N ALA A 245 -20.47 6.28 -50.05
CA ALA A 245 -21.31 7.47 -50.23
C ALA A 245 -22.54 7.49 -49.29
N CYS A 246 -22.97 6.32 -48.80
CA CYS A 246 -24.09 6.21 -47.87
C CYS A 246 -23.66 6.40 -46.41
N LEU A 247 -24.14 7.47 -45.77
CA LEU A 247 -23.84 7.79 -44.37
C LEU A 247 -24.30 6.67 -43.43
N GLU A 248 -25.54 6.18 -43.60
CA GLU A 248 -26.14 5.20 -42.70
C GLU A 248 -25.38 3.87 -42.69
N THR A 249 -24.89 3.42 -43.85
CA THR A 249 -24.07 2.22 -43.95
C THR A 249 -22.78 2.34 -43.14
N VAL A 250 -22.09 3.49 -43.21
CA VAL A 250 -20.86 3.71 -42.43
C VAL A 250 -21.15 3.85 -40.95
N LEU A 251 -22.25 4.48 -40.57
CA LEU A 251 -22.69 4.55 -39.18
C LEU A 251 -23.03 3.16 -38.61
N ALA A 252 -23.64 2.27 -39.41
CA ALA A 252 -23.87 0.89 -39.02
C ALA A 252 -22.56 0.14 -38.75
N TYR A 253 -21.57 0.26 -39.64
CA TYR A 253 -20.23 -0.32 -39.41
C TYR A 253 -19.53 0.32 -38.20
N ARG A 254 -19.64 1.64 -38.03
CA ARG A 254 -19.07 2.36 -36.88
C ARG A 254 -19.59 1.76 -35.58
N ARG A 255 -20.90 1.52 -35.45
CA ARG A 255 -21.49 0.88 -34.25
C ARG A 255 -20.92 -0.51 -34.01
N LYS A 256 -20.77 -1.33 -35.06
CA LYS A 256 -20.15 -2.68 -34.94
C LYS A 256 -18.69 -2.58 -34.48
N PHE A 257 -17.89 -1.68 -35.05
CA PHE A 257 -16.50 -1.46 -34.63
C PHE A 257 -16.38 -0.85 -33.23
N ALA A 258 -17.27 0.06 -32.87
CA ALA A 258 -17.29 0.69 -31.55
C ALA A 258 -17.48 -0.35 -30.44
N LYS A 259 -18.36 -1.35 -30.63
CA LYS A 259 -18.50 -2.48 -29.70
C LYS A 259 -17.20 -3.25 -29.52
N LEU A 260 -16.50 -3.55 -30.62
CA LEU A 260 -15.21 -4.27 -30.56
C LEU A 260 -14.09 -3.43 -29.94
N GLN A 261 -14.13 -2.10 -30.09
CA GLN A 261 -13.20 -1.19 -29.43
C GLN A 261 -13.51 -1.05 -27.95
N GLN A 262 -14.80 -0.97 -27.59
CA GLN A 262 -15.26 -0.85 -26.21
C GLN A 262 -14.86 -2.07 -25.39
N ALA A 263 -14.92 -3.27 -25.98
CA ALA A 263 -14.47 -4.51 -25.35
C ALA A 263 -12.99 -4.48 -24.90
N LEU A 264 -12.14 -3.66 -25.53
CA LEU A 264 -10.73 -3.47 -25.16
C LEU A 264 -10.44 -2.12 -24.50
N SER A 265 -11.47 -1.30 -24.30
CA SER A 265 -11.34 0.02 -23.69
C SER A 265 -11.45 -0.06 -22.18
N ASN A 266 -10.86 0.92 -21.49
CA ASN A 266 -11.09 1.09 -20.06
C ASN A 266 -12.49 1.68 -19.80
N LYS A 267 -12.90 1.79 -18.53
CA LYS A 267 -14.18 2.44 -18.14
C LYS A 267 -14.33 3.87 -18.68
N ALA A 268 -13.22 4.54 -19.02
CA ALA A 268 -13.20 5.88 -19.62
C ALA A 268 -13.25 5.87 -21.16
N GLY A 269 -13.44 4.71 -21.81
CA GLY A 269 -13.50 4.58 -23.28
C GLY A 269 -12.14 4.72 -23.99
N VAL A 270 -11.04 4.83 -23.25
CA VAL A 270 -9.68 4.95 -23.79
C VAL A 270 -9.05 3.56 -23.90
N VAL A 271 -8.52 3.25 -25.09
CA VAL A 271 -7.76 2.02 -25.32
C VAL A 271 -6.38 2.18 -24.68
N SER A 272 -6.08 1.36 -23.69
CA SER A 272 -4.79 1.36 -23.01
C SER A 272 -3.66 1.00 -23.98
N HIS A 273 -2.51 1.67 -23.88
CA HIS A 273 -1.30 1.29 -24.61
C HIS A 273 -0.75 -0.08 -24.17
N ASN A 274 -1.03 -0.51 -22.93
CA ASN A 274 -0.60 -1.78 -22.37
C ASN A 274 -1.77 -2.78 -22.33
N LEU A 275 -2.16 -3.32 -23.49
CA LEU A 275 -3.28 -4.26 -23.59
C LEU A 275 -2.99 -5.58 -22.84
N LEU A 276 -1.76 -6.08 -22.91
CA LEU A 276 -1.33 -7.33 -22.25
C LEU A 276 -1.46 -7.28 -20.71
N ASN A 277 -1.46 -6.09 -20.09
CA ASN A 277 -1.63 -5.98 -18.64
C ASN A 277 -3.08 -6.23 -18.18
N ARG A 278 -4.05 -6.23 -19.10
CA ARG A 278 -5.48 -6.25 -18.77
C ARG A 278 -6.24 -7.40 -19.41
N PHE A 279 -5.76 -7.84 -20.57
CA PHE A 279 -6.42 -8.86 -21.38
C PHE A 279 -5.47 -10.02 -21.57
N SER A 280 -6.01 -11.24 -21.52
CA SER A 280 -5.24 -12.41 -21.89
C SER A 280 -4.93 -12.39 -23.39
N ILE A 281 -3.91 -13.16 -23.80
CA ILE A 281 -3.57 -13.31 -25.22
C ILE A 281 -4.76 -13.86 -26.00
N ALA A 282 -5.49 -14.83 -25.43
CA ALA A 282 -6.67 -15.42 -26.03
C ALA A 282 -7.79 -14.39 -26.26
N ASP A 283 -8.01 -13.46 -25.31
CA ASP A 283 -9.00 -12.38 -25.48
C ASP A 283 -8.62 -11.43 -26.61
N LEU A 284 -7.32 -11.13 -26.74
CA LEU A 284 -6.80 -10.28 -27.81
C LEU A 284 -6.91 -10.94 -29.17
N GLU A 285 -6.68 -12.26 -29.25
CA GLU A 285 -6.81 -13.09 -30.45
C GLU A 285 -8.27 -13.17 -30.91
N ASP A 286 -9.20 -13.52 -30.01
CA ASP A 286 -10.64 -13.54 -30.32
C ASP A 286 -11.13 -12.17 -30.79
N ASN A 287 -10.73 -11.09 -30.12
CA ASN A 287 -11.07 -9.74 -30.56
C ASN A 287 -10.52 -9.41 -31.95
N TRP A 288 -9.30 -9.88 -32.28
CA TRP A 288 -8.70 -9.70 -33.60
C TRP A 288 -9.42 -10.49 -34.69
N HIS A 289 -9.80 -11.73 -34.43
CA HIS A 289 -10.57 -12.54 -35.37
C HIS A 289 -11.92 -11.90 -35.67
N ARG A 290 -12.64 -11.42 -34.64
CA ARG A 290 -13.91 -10.68 -34.83
C ARG A 290 -13.70 -9.38 -35.61
N PHE A 291 -12.64 -8.64 -35.28
CA PHE A 291 -12.30 -7.39 -35.97
C PHE A 291 -11.93 -7.62 -37.44
N SER A 292 -11.08 -8.60 -37.74
CA SER A 292 -10.64 -8.91 -39.10
C SER A 292 -11.79 -9.40 -39.97
N ALA A 293 -12.67 -10.26 -39.43
CA ALA A 293 -13.89 -10.70 -40.11
C ALA A 293 -14.81 -9.51 -40.47
N LEU A 294 -15.06 -8.62 -39.50
CA LEU A 294 -15.87 -7.42 -39.70
C LEU A 294 -15.22 -6.43 -40.68
N TYR A 295 -13.90 -6.30 -40.65
CA TYR A 295 -13.18 -5.44 -41.59
C TYR A 295 -13.22 -5.97 -43.02
N ILE A 296 -13.11 -7.29 -43.19
CA ILE A 296 -13.28 -7.96 -44.48
C ILE A 296 -14.73 -7.76 -44.98
N GLU A 297 -15.72 -7.93 -44.11
CA GLU A 297 -17.13 -7.63 -44.42
C GLU A 297 -17.31 -6.18 -44.88
N ALA A 298 -16.76 -5.20 -44.15
CA ALA A 298 -16.83 -3.79 -44.52
C ALA A 298 -16.09 -3.45 -45.83
N CYS A 299 -15.07 -4.24 -46.19
CA CYS A 299 -14.31 -4.03 -47.43
C CYS A 299 -14.98 -4.67 -48.66
N CYS A 300 -15.71 -5.77 -48.47
CA CYS A 300 -16.23 -6.59 -49.57
C CYS A 300 -17.75 -6.59 -49.68
N GLY A 301 -18.50 -6.27 -48.62
CA GLY A 301 -19.96 -6.39 -48.56
C GLY A 301 -20.74 -5.24 -49.23
N LEU A 302 -20.05 -4.32 -49.91
CA LEU A 302 -20.65 -3.13 -50.53
C LEU A 302 -20.89 -3.32 -52.03
N GLU A 303 -21.41 -4.48 -52.42
CA GLU A 303 -21.68 -4.83 -53.82
C GLU A 303 -22.58 -3.79 -54.51
N GLU A 304 -23.50 -3.16 -53.77
CA GLU A 304 -24.42 -2.13 -54.30
C GLU A 304 -23.73 -0.82 -54.69
N THR A 305 -22.51 -0.54 -54.24
CA THR A 305 -21.79 0.71 -54.56
C THR A 305 -20.79 0.58 -55.70
N ALA A 306 -20.69 -0.61 -56.32
CA ALA A 306 -19.66 -0.96 -57.32
C ALA A 306 -19.77 -0.18 -58.66
N ASN A 307 -20.81 0.63 -58.86
CA ASN A 307 -21.05 1.30 -60.13
C ASN A 307 -20.27 2.62 -60.35
N LEU A 308 -19.60 3.17 -59.34
CA LEU A 308 -19.07 4.55 -59.43
C LEU A 308 -17.55 4.70 -59.53
N ASP A 309 -16.74 3.75 -59.06
CA ASP A 309 -15.29 3.80 -59.21
C ASP A 309 -14.81 2.47 -59.83
N ALA A 310 -14.24 2.52 -61.04
CA ALA A 310 -13.78 1.37 -61.84
C ALA A 310 -12.67 0.49 -61.20
N SER A 311 -12.38 0.68 -59.91
CA SER A 311 -11.54 -0.23 -59.15
C SER A 311 -12.32 -1.52 -58.88
N SER A 312 -11.95 -2.58 -59.60
CA SER A 312 -12.40 -3.96 -59.39
C SER A 312 -12.65 -4.27 -57.90
N PRO A 313 -13.81 -4.89 -57.54
CA PRO A 313 -14.12 -5.24 -56.16
C PRO A 313 -12.95 -6.04 -55.59
N LYS A 314 -12.43 -5.59 -54.45
CA LYS A 314 -11.31 -6.27 -53.81
C LYS A 314 -11.79 -7.65 -53.40
N SER A 315 -11.18 -8.68 -53.98
CA SER A 315 -11.40 -10.06 -53.55
C SER A 315 -11.23 -10.15 -52.03
N ARG A 316 -12.18 -10.84 -51.38
CA ARG A 316 -12.15 -11.14 -49.94
C ARG A 316 -10.79 -11.71 -49.53
N GLU A 317 -10.22 -12.56 -50.37
CA GLU A 317 -8.91 -13.18 -50.18
C GLU A 317 -7.77 -12.14 -50.22
N ALA A 318 -7.85 -11.15 -51.12
CA ALA A 318 -6.85 -10.09 -51.20
C ALA A 318 -6.84 -9.20 -49.94
N VAL A 319 -8.02 -8.89 -49.38
CA VAL A 319 -8.13 -8.15 -48.12
C VAL A 319 -7.60 -8.96 -46.95
N ALA A 320 -7.96 -10.25 -46.87
CA ALA A 320 -7.45 -11.16 -45.84
C ALA A 320 -5.92 -11.32 -45.91
N LYS A 321 -5.37 -11.52 -47.10
CA LYS A 321 -3.92 -11.62 -47.34
C LYS A 321 -3.18 -10.34 -46.92
N ARG A 322 -3.77 -9.17 -47.20
CA ARG A 322 -3.22 -7.88 -46.74
C ARG A 322 -3.20 -7.77 -45.21
N LEU A 323 -4.28 -8.19 -44.53
CA LEU A 323 -4.30 -8.19 -43.07
C LEU A 323 -3.26 -9.15 -42.48
N ALA A 324 -3.15 -10.36 -43.03
CA ALA A 324 -2.13 -11.33 -42.62
C ALA A 324 -0.71 -10.76 -42.80
N ALA A 325 -0.42 -10.12 -43.93
CA ALA A 325 0.87 -9.48 -44.17
C ALA A 325 1.18 -8.35 -43.16
N LEU A 326 0.18 -7.57 -42.73
CA LEU A 326 0.37 -6.54 -41.70
C LEU A 326 0.62 -7.13 -40.30
N VAL A 327 -0.01 -8.26 -39.99
CA VAL A 327 0.20 -8.99 -38.73
C VAL A 327 1.59 -9.61 -38.71
N GLU A 328 2.03 -10.17 -39.83
CA GLU A 328 3.37 -10.74 -39.99
C GLU A 328 4.44 -9.66 -39.92
N ALA A 329 4.26 -8.52 -40.61
CA ALA A 329 5.19 -7.40 -40.54
C ALA A 329 5.37 -6.82 -39.11
N ASN A 330 4.41 -7.07 -38.20
CA ASN A 330 4.47 -6.63 -36.81
C ASN A 330 4.74 -7.80 -35.83
N SER A 331 5.11 -9.00 -36.31
CA SER A 331 5.40 -10.17 -35.47
C SER A 331 6.53 -9.91 -34.48
N ALA A 332 7.67 -9.38 -34.93
CA ALA A 332 8.84 -9.08 -34.09
C ALA A 332 8.52 -8.10 -32.94
N ASN A 333 7.70 -7.08 -33.20
CA ASN A 333 7.26 -6.13 -32.17
C ASN A 333 6.30 -6.79 -31.17
N ARG A 334 5.37 -7.65 -31.63
CA ARG A 334 4.50 -8.45 -30.74
C ARG A 334 5.32 -9.35 -29.84
N GLU A 335 6.32 -10.06 -30.38
CA GLU A 335 7.23 -10.88 -29.59
C GLU A 335 7.99 -10.04 -28.56
N THR A 336 8.46 -8.86 -28.94
CA THR A 336 9.15 -7.95 -28.01
C THR A 336 8.23 -7.51 -26.87
N GLN A 337 6.98 -7.13 -27.19
CA GLN A 337 5.97 -6.80 -26.18
C GLN A 337 5.63 -7.98 -25.28
N MET A 338 5.53 -9.19 -25.84
CA MET A 338 5.28 -10.43 -25.11
C MET A 338 6.44 -10.78 -24.17
N ARG A 339 7.70 -10.67 -24.63
CA ARG A 339 8.88 -10.87 -23.79
C ARG A 339 8.92 -9.86 -22.66
N ALA A 340 8.70 -8.58 -22.94
CA ALA A 340 8.67 -7.53 -21.92
C ALA A 340 7.56 -7.77 -20.88
N TRP A 341 6.38 -8.22 -21.32
CA TRP A 341 5.29 -8.57 -20.42
C TRP A 341 5.64 -9.78 -19.54
N ASN A 342 6.17 -10.86 -20.12
CA ASN A 342 6.64 -12.05 -19.39
C ASN A 342 7.70 -11.69 -18.36
N CYS A 343 8.71 -10.89 -18.72
CA CYS A 343 9.76 -10.44 -17.80
C CYS A 343 9.17 -9.67 -16.61
N ARG A 344 8.24 -8.75 -16.85
CA ARG A 344 7.58 -8.00 -15.76
C ARG A 344 6.78 -8.92 -14.84
N TYR A 345 6.08 -9.89 -15.39
CA TYR A 345 5.31 -10.86 -14.61
C TYR A 345 6.23 -11.74 -13.75
N MET A 346 7.31 -12.27 -14.34
CA MET A 346 8.32 -13.05 -13.62
C MET A 346 8.96 -12.25 -12.48
N LEU A 347 9.31 -10.98 -12.71
CA LEU A 347 9.84 -10.10 -11.66
C LEU A 347 8.81 -9.84 -10.54
N GLN A 348 7.53 -9.71 -10.88
CA GLN A 348 6.47 -9.55 -9.87
C GLN A 348 6.31 -10.83 -9.05
N GLU A 349 6.33 -12.00 -9.69
CA GLU A 349 6.26 -13.30 -9.02
C GLU A 349 7.46 -13.51 -8.11
N GLU A 350 8.67 -13.21 -8.58
CA GLU A 350 9.89 -13.29 -7.75
C GLU A 350 9.81 -12.36 -6.54
N ARG A 351 9.29 -11.14 -6.68
CA ARG A 351 9.05 -10.23 -5.54
C ARG A 351 8.08 -10.83 -4.53
N LEU A 352 7.00 -11.47 -4.99
CA LEU A 352 6.04 -12.16 -4.12
C LEU A 352 6.68 -13.36 -3.41
N GLN A 353 7.46 -14.17 -4.12
CA GLN A 353 8.20 -15.29 -3.53
C GLN A 353 9.19 -14.81 -2.46
N ARG A 354 9.95 -13.74 -2.73
CA ARG A 354 10.85 -13.12 -1.74
C ARG A 354 10.09 -12.59 -0.53
N GLN A 355 8.89 -12.04 -0.71
CA GLN A 355 8.05 -11.59 0.40
C GLN A 355 7.60 -12.76 1.27
N VAL A 356 7.13 -13.85 0.65
CA VAL A 356 6.75 -15.09 1.34
C VAL A 356 7.93 -15.65 2.12
N ALA A 357 9.10 -15.80 1.48
CA ALA A 357 10.31 -16.29 2.14
C ALA A 357 10.72 -15.43 3.35
N ARG A 358 10.63 -14.09 3.25
CA ARG A 358 10.88 -13.19 4.39
C ARG A 358 9.88 -13.40 5.53
N THR A 359 8.61 -13.61 5.21
CA THR A 359 7.59 -13.90 6.24
C THR A 359 7.84 -15.25 6.90
N GLU A 360 8.18 -16.28 6.14
CA GLU A 360 8.53 -17.61 6.66
C GLU A 360 9.77 -17.57 7.56
N GLN A 361 10.81 -16.84 7.14
CA GLN A 361 12.00 -16.63 7.95
C GLN A 361 11.68 -15.93 9.28
N ARG A 362 10.84 -14.89 9.26
CA ARG A 362 10.37 -14.23 10.49
C ARG A 362 9.61 -15.20 11.39
N HIS A 363 8.74 -16.04 10.82
CA HIS A 363 8.02 -17.06 11.58
C HIS A 363 8.94 -18.14 12.13
N ALA A 364 10.01 -18.53 11.42
CA ALA A 364 11.04 -19.42 11.95
C ALA A 364 11.74 -18.80 13.17
N LEU A 365 12.25 -17.57 13.03
CA LEU A 365 12.90 -16.86 14.14
C LEU A 365 11.99 -16.70 15.37
N LEU A 366 10.70 -16.42 15.17
CA LEU A 366 9.74 -16.34 16.27
C LEU A 366 9.46 -17.70 16.93
N ARG A 367 9.51 -18.80 16.17
CA ARG A 367 9.41 -20.15 16.72
C ARG A 367 10.64 -20.48 17.56
N ASP A 368 11.83 -20.17 17.07
CA ASP A 368 13.09 -20.41 17.77
C ASP A 368 13.18 -19.57 19.05
N ALA A 369 12.81 -18.29 18.98
CA ALA A 369 12.74 -17.44 20.17
C ALA A 369 11.70 -17.94 21.19
N ARG A 370 10.63 -18.61 20.73
CA ARG A 370 9.64 -19.21 21.63
C ARG A 370 10.18 -20.47 22.29
N THR A 371 10.90 -21.34 21.57
CA THR A 371 11.51 -22.53 22.16
C THR A 371 12.58 -22.14 23.18
N GLU A 372 13.43 -21.16 22.87
CA GLU A 372 14.43 -20.62 23.80
C GLU A 372 13.77 -20.04 25.07
N ARG A 373 12.66 -19.31 24.93
CA ARG A 373 11.88 -18.82 26.08
C ARG A 373 11.31 -19.95 26.92
N LEU A 374 10.83 -21.03 26.30
CA LEU A 374 10.31 -22.18 27.04
C LEU A 374 11.42 -22.92 27.79
N GLU A 375 12.60 -23.05 27.18
CA GLU A 375 13.79 -23.66 27.81
C GLU A 375 14.29 -22.83 28.99
N THR A 376 14.44 -21.51 28.81
CA THR A 376 14.85 -20.60 29.90
C THR A 376 13.85 -20.59 31.04
N ASN A 377 12.54 -20.58 30.74
CA ASN A 377 11.48 -20.70 31.74
C ASN A 377 11.53 -22.06 32.46
N SER A 378 11.84 -23.14 31.76
CA SER A 378 12.00 -24.48 32.35
C SER A 378 13.14 -24.50 33.36
N VAL A 379 14.31 -23.98 32.98
CA VAL A 379 15.49 -23.86 33.87
C VAL A 379 15.18 -22.99 35.09
N GLN A 380 14.49 -21.86 34.90
CA GLN A 380 14.08 -21.00 36.02
C GLN A 380 13.11 -21.70 36.96
N ARG A 381 12.13 -22.43 36.42
CA ARG A 381 11.17 -23.21 37.21
C ARG A 381 11.88 -24.29 38.01
N GLU A 382 12.86 -24.96 37.43
CA GLU A 382 13.67 -25.95 38.14
C GLU A 382 14.48 -25.32 39.29
N LYS A 383 15.13 -24.17 39.06
CA LYS A 383 15.82 -23.40 40.12
C LYS A 383 14.87 -23.01 41.24
N GLN A 384 13.66 -22.54 40.92
CA GLN A 384 12.65 -22.20 41.91
C GLN A 384 12.20 -23.42 42.72
N LEU A 385 11.98 -24.57 42.07
CA LEU A 385 11.65 -25.83 42.73
C LEU A 385 12.77 -26.28 43.67
N ARG A 386 14.04 -26.23 43.23
CA ARG A 386 15.20 -26.53 44.08
C ARG A 386 15.25 -25.60 45.30
N ALA A 387 15.10 -24.29 45.10
CA ALA A 387 15.10 -23.31 46.20
C ALA A 387 13.91 -23.48 47.16
N TRP A 388 12.74 -23.90 46.65
CA TRP A 388 11.59 -24.24 47.46
C TRP A 388 11.84 -25.51 48.29
N ASN A 389 12.35 -26.58 47.66
CA ASN A 389 12.73 -27.82 48.34
C ASN A 389 13.77 -27.59 49.44
N CYS A 390 14.82 -26.79 49.19
CA CYS A 390 15.81 -26.45 50.22
C CYS A 390 15.19 -25.71 51.41
N ARG A 391 14.29 -24.75 51.15
CA ARG A 391 13.57 -24.03 52.22
C ARG A 391 12.67 -24.97 53.01
N HIS A 392 11.99 -25.90 52.33
CA HIS A 392 11.16 -26.92 52.96
C HIS A 392 11.99 -27.83 53.86
N MET A 393 13.08 -28.39 53.36
CA MET A 393 14.01 -29.24 54.13
C MET A 393 14.57 -28.50 55.35
N LEU A 394 14.97 -27.23 55.20
CA LEU A 394 15.44 -26.42 56.33
C LEU A 394 14.33 -26.15 57.37
N GLN A 395 13.08 -26.00 56.92
CA GLN A 395 11.95 -25.84 57.82
C GLN A 395 11.65 -27.13 58.57
N GLU A 396 11.66 -28.28 57.89
CA GLU A 396 11.53 -29.59 58.52
C GLU A 396 12.64 -29.84 59.54
N GLU A 397 13.90 -29.54 59.19
CA GLU A 397 15.03 -29.67 60.13
C GLU A 397 14.86 -28.75 61.35
N ARG A 398 14.37 -27.51 61.15
CA ARG A 398 14.06 -26.61 62.27
C ARG A 398 12.96 -27.17 63.15
N LEU A 399 11.90 -27.74 62.58
CA LEU A 399 10.82 -28.38 63.33
C LEU A 399 11.35 -29.60 64.10
N GLN A 400 12.15 -30.45 63.48
CA GLN A 400 12.81 -31.59 64.14
C GLN A 400 13.71 -31.13 65.30
N ARG A 401 14.52 -30.09 65.10
CA ARG A 401 15.34 -29.49 66.17
C ARG A 401 14.49 -28.90 67.29
N GLN A 402 13.34 -28.30 66.98
CA GLN A 402 12.40 -27.79 67.99
C GLN A 402 11.78 -28.93 68.79
N VAL A 403 11.34 -30.00 68.13
CA VAL A 403 10.84 -31.22 68.78
C VAL A 403 11.92 -31.80 69.70
N ALA A 404 13.14 -32.01 69.21
CA ALA A 404 14.25 -32.50 70.02
C ALA A 404 14.59 -31.58 71.21
N ARG A 405 14.50 -30.26 71.05
CA ARG A 405 14.66 -29.30 72.17
C ARG A 405 13.53 -29.43 73.18
N MET A 406 12.30 -29.62 72.72
CA MET A 406 11.13 -29.81 73.59
C MET A 406 11.22 -31.13 74.35
N GLU A 407 11.64 -32.21 73.69
CA GLU A 407 11.92 -33.51 74.32
C GLU A 407 13.04 -33.40 75.35
N ARG A 408 14.18 -32.78 75.01
CA ARG A 408 15.25 -32.53 75.99
C ARG A 408 14.78 -31.70 77.17
N ARG A 409 13.94 -30.69 76.93
CA ARG A 409 13.33 -29.87 78.01
C ARG A 409 12.36 -30.70 78.84
N ALA A 410 11.60 -31.61 78.25
CA ALA A 410 10.72 -32.53 78.96
C ALA A 410 11.56 -33.45 79.85
N LEU A 411 12.58 -34.12 79.30
CA LEU A 411 13.53 -34.96 80.06
C LEU A 411 14.19 -34.19 81.21
N LEU A 412 14.63 -32.94 80.97
CA LEU A 412 15.19 -32.10 82.03
C LEU A 412 14.15 -31.66 83.06
N ARG A 413 12.88 -31.45 82.66
CA ARG A 413 11.79 -31.19 83.60
C ARG A 413 11.53 -32.43 84.44
N ASP A 414 11.52 -33.61 83.85
CA ASP A 414 11.31 -34.88 84.56
C ASP A 414 12.46 -35.14 85.54
N ALA A 415 13.71 -35.01 85.10
CA ALA A 415 14.88 -35.11 85.98
C ALA A 415 14.91 -34.02 87.06
N ARG A 416 14.44 -32.80 86.75
CA ARG A 416 14.26 -31.75 87.76
C ARG A 416 13.14 -32.08 88.72
N MET A 417 12.04 -32.65 88.25
CA MET A 417 10.90 -33.06 89.08
C MET A 417 11.31 -34.21 90.00
N GLU A 418 12.09 -35.19 89.53
CA GLU A 418 12.73 -36.22 90.36
C GLU A 418 13.68 -35.59 91.37
N ARG A 419 14.60 -34.73 90.94
CA ARG A 419 15.52 -34.03 91.84
C ARG A 419 14.77 -33.14 92.82
N HIS A 420 13.67 -32.52 92.41
CA HIS A 420 12.81 -31.73 93.27
C HIS A 420 11.92 -32.58 94.17
N ALA A 421 11.59 -33.81 93.81
CA ALA A 421 10.95 -34.78 94.68
C ALA A 421 11.94 -35.19 95.76
N LEU A 422 13.16 -35.59 95.39
CA LEU A 422 14.27 -35.87 96.32
C LEU A 422 14.61 -34.68 97.22
N LEU A 423 14.64 -33.47 96.64
CA LEU A 423 14.83 -32.25 97.41
C LEU A 423 13.58 -31.81 98.17
N ARG A 424 12.36 -32.21 97.78
CA ARG A 424 11.14 -32.00 98.57
C ARG A 424 11.14 -32.93 99.76
N ASP A 425 11.62 -34.16 99.63
CA ASP A 425 11.84 -35.05 100.76
C ASP A 425 12.91 -34.46 101.70
N ARG A 426 14.01 -33.93 101.12
CA ARG A 426 15.08 -33.25 101.87
C ARG A 426 14.70 -31.86 102.40
N ARG A 427 13.71 -31.19 101.81
CA ARG A 427 13.21 -29.87 102.24
C ARG A 427 11.95 -29.97 103.08
N ALA A 428 11.18 -31.05 103.05
CA ALA A 428 10.18 -31.37 104.06
C ALA A 428 10.90 -31.45 105.42
N MET A 429 12.08 -32.09 105.43
CA MET A 429 13.02 -32.12 106.56
C MET A 429 13.63 -30.75 106.95
N HIS A 430 13.51 -29.70 106.12
CA HIS A 430 14.10 -28.37 106.38
C HIS A 430 13.09 -27.22 106.34
N ARG A 431 11.81 -27.51 106.07
CA ARG A 431 10.69 -26.55 106.11
C ARG A 431 10.07 -26.51 107.50
N GLU A 432 10.20 -27.59 108.28
CA GLU A 432 9.99 -27.53 109.74
C GLU A 432 10.95 -26.51 110.40
N ASP A 433 12.18 -26.35 109.88
CA ASP A 433 13.20 -25.42 110.43
C ASP A 433 13.15 -23.96 109.91
N LYS A 434 12.37 -23.62 108.87
CA LYS A 434 12.44 -22.29 108.21
C LYS A 434 11.13 -21.52 108.07
N ASP A 435 10.00 -22.13 108.39
CA ASP A 435 8.71 -21.41 108.49
C ASP A 435 8.58 -20.59 109.80
N GLU A 436 9.53 -20.74 110.73
CA GLU A 436 9.69 -19.88 111.91
C GLU A 436 10.42 -18.55 111.63
N ALA A 437 11.11 -18.41 110.48
CA ALA A 437 11.96 -17.25 110.15
C ALA A 437 11.36 -16.22 109.16
N ARG A 438 10.10 -16.38 108.69
CA ARG A 438 9.50 -15.51 107.65
C ARG A 438 8.31 -14.65 108.10
N ARG A 439 8.13 -14.42 109.41
CA ARG A 439 7.10 -13.50 109.96
C ARG A 439 7.56 -12.06 110.24
N ARG A 440 8.70 -11.60 109.69
CA ARG A 440 9.13 -10.19 109.80
C ARG A 440 9.74 -9.71 108.48
N LYS A 441 8.92 -9.20 107.56
CA LYS A 441 9.37 -8.37 106.43
C LYS A 441 8.49 -7.13 106.32
N GLN A 442 9.16 -5.98 106.34
CA GLN A 442 8.59 -4.65 106.50
C GLN A 442 7.77 -4.20 105.26
N PRO A 443 6.73 -3.38 105.45
CA PRO A 443 5.85 -2.86 104.37
C PRO A 443 6.53 -1.97 103.31
N SER A 444 7.78 -1.54 103.51
CA SER A 444 8.44 -0.55 102.63
C SER A 444 8.94 -1.12 101.28
N GLU A 445 9.17 -2.44 101.20
CA GLU A 445 9.52 -3.14 99.95
C GLU A 445 8.31 -3.38 99.04
N LEU A 446 7.10 -3.47 99.60
CA LEU A 446 5.86 -3.61 98.83
C LEU A 446 5.52 -2.32 98.07
N VAL A 447 5.76 -1.15 98.67
CA VAL A 447 5.55 0.15 98.01
C VAL A 447 6.55 0.37 96.88
N LYS A 448 7.84 0.04 97.07
CA LYS A 448 8.86 0.14 96.00
C LYS A 448 8.56 -0.78 94.81
N ASN A 449 8.05 -1.99 95.06
CA ASN A 449 7.68 -2.91 94.00
C ASN A 449 6.37 -2.53 93.29
N LEU A 450 5.42 -1.90 94.00
CA LEU A 450 4.20 -1.34 93.41
C LEU A 450 4.51 -0.11 92.54
N VAL A 451 5.42 0.78 92.96
CA VAL A 451 5.86 1.93 92.14
C VAL A 451 6.60 1.46 90.88
N ARG A 452 7.55 0.52 90.98
CA ARG A 452 8.23 -0.07 89.82
C ARG A 452 7.30 -0.86 88.88
N ARG A 453 6.19 -1.37 89.39
CA ARG A 453 5.15 -2.03 88.58
C ARG A 453 4.27 -1.00 87.88
N TRP A 454 3.93 0.09 88.56
CA TRP A 454 3.16 1.19 88.00
C TRP A 454 3.93 1.93 86.90
N GLU A 455 5.22 2.23 87.08
CA GLU A 455 6.08 2.84 86.05
C GLU A 455 6.22 1.96 84.79
N ARG A 456 6.28 0.64 84.97
CA ARG A 456 6.27 -0.31 83.85
C ARG A 456 4.95 -0.31 83.08
N LEU A 457 3.83 -0.24 83.79
CA LEU A 457 2.49 -0.14 83.18
C LEU A 457 2.28 1.20 82.47
N GLN A 458 2.76 2.31 83.04
CA GLN A 458 2.78 3.63 82.40
C GLN A 458 3.63 3.63 81.12
N SER A 459 4.82 3.03 81.17
CA SER A 459 5.70 2.90 79.99
C SER A 459 5.09 2.02 78.91
N GLN A 460 4.36 0.97 79.30
CA GLN A 460 3.66 0.08 78.37
C GLN A 460 2.46 0.77 77.72
N ARG A 461 1.72 1.60 78.47
CA ARG A 461 0.61 2.40 77.95
C ARG A 461 1.08 3.41 76.90
N ARG A 462 2.18 4.15 77.18
CA ARG A 462 2.77 5.09 76.21
C ARG A 462 3.26 4.40 74.93
N ARG A 463 3.80 3.17 75.04
CA ARG A 463 4.20 2.38 73.85
C ARG A 463 3.00 1.91 73.04
N GLN A 464 1.90 1.55 73.69
CA GLN A 464 0.66 1.18 73.00
C GLN A 464 0.02 2.39 72.31
N GLU A 465 -0.04 3.55 72.98
CA GLU A 465 -0.54 4.80 72.39
C GLU A 465 0.31 5.23 71.18
N ALA A 466 1.65 5.15 71.28
CA ALA A 466 2.54 5.43 70.17
C ALA A 466 2.38 4.43 69.00
N ALA A 467 2.14 3.15 69.28
CA ALA A 467 1.90 2.14 68.26
C ALA A 467 0.57 2.36 67.51
N VAL A 468 -0.47 2.78 68.22
CA VAL A 468 -1.77 3.14 67.63
C VAL A 468 -1.62 4.35 66.69
N LEU A 469 -0.93 5.41 67.13
CA LEU A 469 -0.66 6.58 66.29
C LEU A 469 0.18 6.25 65.04
N GLN A 470 1.18 5.36 65.16
CA GLN A 470 1.93 4.89 64.00
C GLN A 470 1.07 4.08 63.03
N GLN A 471 0.14 3.28 63.54
CA GLN A 471 -0.78 2.50 62.72
C GLN A 471 -1.77 3.40 61.97
N GLU A 472 -2.25 4.47 62.60
CA GLU A 472 -3.11 5.47 61.96
C GLU A 472 -2.37 6.25 60.86
N LEU A 473 -1.14 6.70 61.12
CA LEU A 473 -0.31 7.35 60.10
C LEU A 473 0.00 6.40 58.92
N ALA A 474 0.24 5.12 59.19
CA ALA A 474 0.44 4.12 58.14
C ALA A 474 -0.83 3.92 57.30
N LYS A 475 -2.01 3.88 57.93
CA LYS A 475 -3.30 3.80 57.22
C LYS A 475 -3.54 5.04 56.35
N GLN A 476 -3.26 6.24 56.86
CA GLN A 476 -3.38 7.48 56.09
C GLN A 476 -2.43 7.49 54.88
N ARG A 477 -1.17 7.06 55.05
CA ARG A 477 -0.21 6.94 53.94
C ARG A 477 -0.64 5.89 52.91
N ALA A 478 -1.23 4.78 53.34
CA ALA A 478 -1.76 3.76 52.44
C ALA A 478 -2.96 4.30 51.64
N ALA A 479 -3.89 4.99 52.29
CA ALA A 479 -5.03 5.64 51.64
C ALA A 479 -4.58 6.68 50.61
N ALA A 480 -3.61 7.53 50.95
CA ALA A 480 -3.04 8.51 50.02
C ALA A 480 -2.39 7.87 48.79
N LYS A 481 -1.69 6.73 48.95
CA LYS A 481 -1.11 5.98 47.82
C LYS A 481 -2.18 5.41 46.90
N VAL A 482 -3.29 4.92 47.46
CA VAL A 482 -4.42 4.40 46.68
C VAL A 482 -5.09 5.51 45.87
N GLU A 483 -5.32 6.69 46.46
CA GLU A 483 -5.89 7.84 45.74
C GLU A 483 -4.97 8.34 44.62
N LEU A 484 -3.65 8.44 44.86
CA LEU A 484 -2.69 8.79 43.82
C LEU A 484 -2.68 7.77 42.66
N ALA A 485 -2.84 6.47 42.98
CA ALA A 485 -2.94 5.43 41.95
C ALA A 485 -4.23 5.56 41.13
N LYS A 486 -5.37 5.88 41.75
CA LYS A 486 -6.63 6.17 41.05
C LYS A 486 -6.50 7.37 40.12
N GLN A 487 -5.89 8.47 40.58
CA GLN A 487 -5.65 9.66 39.76
C GLN A 487 -4.78 9.34 38.54
N ARG A 488 -3.70 8.55 38.72
CA ARG A 488 -2.85 8.10 37.60
C ARG A 488 -3.59 7.18 36.62
N ALA A 489 -4.47 6.32 37.11
CA ALA A 489 -5.29 5.46 36.26
C ALA A 489 -6.29 6.30 35.43
N ALA A 490 -6.97 7.26 36.05
CA ALA A 490 -7.87 8.19 35.36
C ALA A 490 -7.14 9.00 34.28
N ALA A 491 -5.96 9.55 34.59
CA ALA A 491 -5.14 10.28 33.62
C ALA A 491 -4.74 9.40 32.41
N LYS A 492 -4.43 8.12 32.64
CA LYS A 492 -4.13 7.17 31.55
C LYS A 492 -5.34 6.87 30.66
N VAL A 493 -6.54 6.79 31.24
CA VAL A 493 -7.78 6.60 30.47
C VAL A 493 -8.06 7.83 29.60
N GLU A 494 -7.91 9.04 30.14
CA GLU A 494 -8.11 10.28 29.40
C GLU A 494 -7.11 10.42 28.23
N LEU A 495 -5.83 10.10 28.47
CA LEU A 495 -4.81 10.08 27.41
C LEU A 495 -5.17 9.10 26.27
N ARG A 496 -5.72 7.93 26.60
CA ARG A 496 -6.19 6.97 25.59
C ARG A 496 -7.39 7.52 24.81
N ARG A 497 -8.32 8.20 25.48
CA ARG A 497 -9.46 8.84 24.83
C ARG A 497 -9.01 9.92 23.84
N CYS A 498 -8.13 10.83 24.27
CA CYS A 498 -7.58 11.87 23.39
C CYS A 498 -6.81 11.28 22.19
N ARG A 499 -6.09 10.16 22.38
CA ARG A 499 -5.41 9.46 21.29
C ARG A 499 -6.41 8.89 20.29
N MET A 500 -7.46 8.21 20.76
CA MET A 500 -8.52 7.68 19.91
C MET A 500 -9.24 8.79 19.13
N GLU A 501 -9.57 9.91 19.78
CA GLU A 501 -10.18 11.08 19.12
C GLU A 501 -9.25 11.66 18.04
N ARG A 502 -7.94 11.72 18.29
CA ARG A 502 -6.95 12.18 17.29
C ARG A 502 -6.86 11.20 16.11
N GLU A 503 -6.86 9.89 16.37
CA GLU A 503 -6.86 8.86 15.33
C GLU A 503 -8.15 8.89 14.49
N GLU A 504 -9.31 9.11 15.11
CA GLU A 504 -10.59 9.28 14.42
C GLU A 504 -10.61 10.54 13.55
N ARG A 505 -10.14 11.68 14.07
CA ARG A 505 -9.98 12.91 13.27
C ARG A 505 -9.04 12.70 12.10
N TRP A 506 -7.92 12.01 12.33
CA TRP A 506 -6.97 11.68 11.26
C TRP A 506 -7.63 10.79 10.19
N ARG A 507 -8.36 9.75 10.60
CA ARG A 507 -9.14 8.88 9.69
C ARG A 507 -10.24 9.63 8.95
N TRP A 508 -10.87 10.62 9.58
CA TRP A 508 -11.89 11.45 8.95
C TRP A 508 -11.28 12.38 7.90
N MET A 509 -10.16 13.04 8.21
CA MET A 509 -9.42 13.90 7.25
C MET A 509 -8.82 13.10 6.09
N HIS A 510 -8.44 11.84 6.30
CA HIS A 510 -7.84 10.96 5.28
C HIS A 510 -8.86 9.95 4.73
N ARG A 511 -10.14 10.11 5.05
CA ARG A 511 -11.19 9.37 4.37
C ARG A 511 -11.18 9.90 2.94
N ARG A 512 -10.93 9.03 1.96
CA ARG A 512 -11.11 9.36 0.54
C ARG A 512 -12.44 10.10 0.41
N ASP A 513 -12.42 11.30 -0.17
CA ASP A 513 -13.63 12.06 -0.42
C ASP A 513 -14.67 11.11 -1.01
N LEU A 514 -15.80 10.98 -0.32
CA LEU A 514 -16.94 10.20 -0.78
C LEU A 514 -17.28 10.71 -2.17
N THR A 515 -16.93 9.92 -3.18
CA THR A 515 -17.23 10.28 -4.55
C THR A 515 -18.75 10.33 -4.68
N MET A 516 -19.28 11.20 -5.53
CA MET A 516 -20.72 11.28 -5.82
C MET A 516 -21.33 9.90 -6.14
N ALA A 517 -20.55 8.96 -6.66
CA ALA A 517 -20.94 7.58 -6.90
C ALA A 517 -21.30 6.79 -5.62
N ASP A 518 -20.64 7.06 -4.49
CA ASP A 518 -20.92 6.42 -3.20
C ASP A 518 -22.17 7.01 -2.52
N MET A 519 -22.46 8.30 -2.75
CA MET A 519 -23.67 8.95 -2.23
C MET A 519 -24.93 8.61 -3.04
N LEU A 520 -24.80 8.36 -4.35
CA LEU A 520 -25.92 8.06 -5.23
C LEU A 520 -26.41 6.60 -5.17
N GLY A 521 -25.85 5.77 -4.27
CA GLY A 521 -26.45 4.48 -3.93
C GLY A 521 -26.67 3.55 -5.11
N GLN A 522 -25.85 3.62 -6.17
CA GLN A 522 -25.93 2.69 -7.29
C GLN A 522 -25.33 1.34 -6.89
N ARG A 523 -26.06 0.61 -6.04
CA ARG A 523 -26.01 -0.85 -6.05
C ARG A 523 -26.58 -1.30 -7.39
N ALA A 524 -25.69 -1.54 -8.33
CA ALA A 524 -26.01 -2.20 -9.58
C ALA A 524 -26.68 -3.56 -9.27
N VAL A 525 -27.98 -3.61 -9.52
CA VAL A 525 -28.70 -4.80 -9.98
C VAL A 525 -29.12 -4.50 -11.41
#